data_AF-A0A8D8ZD55-F1
#
_entry.id   AF-A0A8D8ZD55-F1
#
_cell.length_a   1.000
_cell.length_b   1.000
_cell.length_c   1.000
_cell.angle_alpha   90.00
_cell.angle_beta   90.00
_cell.angle_gamma   90.00
#
_symmetry.space_group_name_H-M   'P 1'
#
loop_
_entity.id
_entity.type
_entity.pdbx_description
1 polymer ?
#
loop_
_entity_poly.entity_id
_entity_poly.type
_entity_poly.pdbx_seq_one_letter_code
_entity_poly.pdbx_strand_id
1 'polypeptide(L)'
;FCSRLSQLDHFNFVSPQTFRLKYLINDTFWAQEEGAPIFFYCGNEGTIESFADNLGFIYESAEKFQALVLLVEHRYYGESLPFGAASLSHPNTSGYLSVEQALADFVDVIQFIQDQSETKLGSKYRRHPVIAFGGSYGGMLAFYLRMKYPHMVQGALASSAPLFQMNGMAPCDIFYKAVTK
;
A
#
# COMPACT_ATOMS: atom_id res chain seq x y z
N PHE A 1 -13.37 3.55 -8.28
CA PHE A 1 -12.26 4.51 -8.14
C PHE A 1 -12.56 5.45 -7.01
N CYS A 2 -11.64 5.61 -6.07
CA CYS A 2 -11.75 6.56 -4.96
C CYS A 2 -10.44 7.35 -4.83
N SER A 3 -10.53 8.56 -4.27
CA SER A 3 -9.35 9.38 -3.98
C SER A 3 -9.49 10.00 -2.59
N ARG A 4 -8.37 10.15 -1.88
CA ARG A 4 -8.31 10.83 -0.58
C ARG A 4 -7.18 11.86 -0.58
N LEU A 5 -7.33 12.93 0.19
CA LEU A 5 -6.23 13.86 0.45
C LEU A 5 -5.22 13.18 1.37
N SER A 6 -3.98 13.04 0.92
CA SER A 6 -2.83 12.63 1.73
C SER A 6 -1.89 13.82 1.95
N GLN A 7 -1.16 13.83 3.06
CA GLN A 7 -0.11 14.82 3.28
C GLN A 7 0.99 14.68 2.23
N LEU A 8 1.45 15.81 1.71
CA LEU A 8 2.60 15.86 0.81
C LEU A 8 3.84 15.33 1.54
N ASP A 9 4.03 15.75 2.79
CA ASP A 9 5.18 15.40 3.62
C ASP A 9 4.71 14.96 5.02
N HIS A 10 4.83 13.66 5.30
CA HIS A 10 4.49 13.08 6.60
C HIS A 10 5.55 13.34 7.68
N PHE A 11 6.73 13.82 7.30
CA PHE A 11 7.89 13.96 8.17
C PHE A 11 8.33 15.42 8.37
N ASN A 12 7.62 16.37 7.75
CA ASN A 12 7.83 17.80 7.96
C ASN A 12 6.50 18.52 8.20
N PHE A 13 6.33 19.05 9.41
CA PHE A 13 5.09 19.68 9.86
C PHE A 13 4.98 21.17 9.50
N VAL A 14 5.94 21.74 8.78
CA VAL A 14 5.95 23.17 8.42
C VAL A 14 4.90 23.50 7.36
N SER A 15 4.56 22.55 6.47
CA SER A 15 3.63 22.80 5.36
C SER A 15 2.45 21.84 5.39
N PRO A 16 1.20 22.33 5.43
CA PRO A 16 -0.01 21.49 5.42
C PRO A 16 -0.44 21.09 4.00
N GLN A 17 0.51 21.01 3.07
CA GLN A 17 0.21 20.69 1.68
C GLN A 17 -0.28 19.25 1.56
N THR A 18 -1.29 19.05 0.72
CA THR A 18 -1.88 17.73 0.47
C THR A 18 -2.02 17.48 -1.01
N PHE A 19 -2.12 16.21 -1.39
CA PHE A 19 -2.39 15.79 -2.76
C PHE A 19 -3.43 14.67 -2.76
N ARG A 20 -4.02 14.41 -3.94
CA ARG A 20 -4.97 13.30 -4.10
C ARG A 20 -4.21 12.00 -4.29
N LEU A 21 -4.39 11.09 -3.34
CA LEU A 21 -3.91 9.72 -3.39
C LEU A 21 -5.07 8.81 -3.82
N LYS A 22 -4.82 8.01 -4.86
CA LYS A 22 -5.80 7.07 -5.41
C LYS A 22 -5.81 5.77 -4.63
N TYR A 23 -7.00 5.21 -4.45
CA TYR A 23 -7.18 3.86 -3.94
C TYR A 23 -8.39 3.18 -4.58
N LEU A 24 -8.36 1.86 -4.61
CA LEU A 24 -9.44 1.00 -5.06
C LEU A 24 -9.95 0.18 -3.88
N ILE A 25 -11.26 0.02 -3.81
CA ILE A 25 -11.93 -0.76 -2.78
C ILE A 25 -12.86 -1.76 -3.48
N ASN A 26 -12.81 -3.01 -3.02
CA ASN A 26 -13.74 -4.05 -3.43
C ASN A 26 -14.28 -4.71 -2.17
N ASP A 27 -15.55 -4.42 -1.88
CA ASP A 27 -16.31 -4.90 -0.73
C ASP A 27 -17.30 -6.02 -1.10
N THR A 28 -17.22 -6.57 -2.31
CA THR A 28 -18.13 -7.61 -2.84
C THR A 28 -18.32 -8.80 -1.88
N PHE A 29 -17.25 -9.23 -1.21
CA PHE A 29 -17.25 -10.36 -0.28
C PHE A 29 -17.11 -9.96 1.19
N TRP A 30 -17.05 -8.66 1.49
CA TRP A 30 -16.73 -8.21 2.83
C TRP A 30 -17.92 -8.44 3.77
N ALA A 31 -17.70 -9.22 4.85
CA ALA A 31 -18.76 -9.56 5.80
C ALA A 31 -19.29 -8.35 6.60
N GLN A 32 -18.57 -7.23 6.64
CA GLN A 32 -18.95 -6.04 7.39
C GLN A 32 -19.25 -6.31 8.88
N GLU A 33 -18.57 -7.29 9.48
CA GLU A 33 -18.74 -7.68 10.88
C GLU A 33 -17.42 -7.59 11.66
N GLU A 34 -17.50 -7.65 12.99
CA GLU A 34 -16.32 -7.58 13.86
C GLU A 34 -15.31 -8.68 13.47
N GLY A 35 -14.07 -8.28 13.22
CA GLY A 35 -12.99 -9.21 12.88
C GLY A 35 -12.86 -9.58 11.41
N ALA A 36 -13.79 -9.16 10.53
CA ALA A 36 -13.64 -9.35 9.09
C ALA A 36 -12.34 -8.68 8.60
N PRO A 37 -11.41 -9.39 7.92
CA PRO A 37 -10.10 -8.83 7.60
C PRO A 37 -10.13 -7.83 6.46
N ILE A 38 -9.12 -6.97 6.41
CA ILE A 38 -8.79 -6.13 5.26
C ILE A 38 -7.55 -6.74 4.58
N PHE A 39 -7.69 -7.12 3.32
CA PHE A 39 -6.58 -7.48 2.45
C PHE A 39 -6.09 -6.22 1.75
N PHE A 40 -4.94 -5.75 2.20
CA PHE A 40 -4.34 -4.50 1.77
C PHE A 40 -3.24 -4.76 0.73
N TYR A 41 -3.41 -4.35 -0.51
CA TYR A 41 -2.35 -4.39 -1.51
C TYR A 41 -1.52 -3.10 -1.46
N CYS A 42 -0.22 -3.26 -1.22
CA CYS A 42 0.76 -2.20 -1.30
C CYS A 42 1.06 -1.91 -2.78
N GLY A 43 0.34 -0.95 -3.38
CA GLY A 43 0.63 -0.50 -4.74
C GLY A 43 2.09 -0.06 -4.88
N ASN A 44 2.66 -0.36 -6.04
CA ASN A 44 4.08 -0.23 -6.27
C ASN A 44 4.34 0.61 -7.53
N GLU A 45 5.38 0.30 -8.30
CA GLU A 45 5.95 1.13 -9.37
C GLU A 45 5.13 1.19 -10.67
N GLY A 46 3.80 1.37 -10.57
CA GLY A 46 2.90 1.39 -11.73
C GLY A 46 1.50 1.90 -11.38
N THR A 47 0.61 1.90 -12.38
CA THR A 47 -0.80 2.27 -12.17
C THR A 47 -1.51 1.20 -11.35
N ILE A 48 -2.35 1.61 -10.40
CA ILE A 48 -2.97 0.64 -9.48
C ILE A 48 -3.92 -0.34 -10.18
N GLU A 49 -4.56 0.08 -11.29
CA GLU A 49 -5.38 -0.79 -12.13
C GLU A 49 -4.59 -1.95 -12.72
N SER A 50 -3.37 -1.70 -13.19
CA SER A 50 -2.54 -2.76 -13.80
C SER A 50 -2.23 -3.87 -12.79
N PHE A 51 -2.09 -3.52 -11.51
CA PHE A 51 -1.96 -4.51 -10.46
C PHE A 51 -3.30 -5.19 -10.18
N ALA A 52 -4.38 -4.43 -10.01
CA ALA A 52 -5.72 -4.97 -9.73
C ALA A 52 -6.12 -6.11 -10.67
N ASP A 53 -5.89 -5.96 -11.97
CA ASP A 53 -6.22 -6.98 -12.98
C ASP A 53 -5.45 -8.32 -12.80
N ASN A 54 -4.39 -8.32 -11.98
CA ASN A 54 -3.47 -9.45 -11.78
C ASN A 54 -3.47 -10.01 -10.33
N LEU A 55 -4.42 -9.61 -9.47
CA LEU A 55 -4.48 -10.05 -8.06
C LEU A 55 -5.43 -11.23 -7.80
N GLY A 56 -5.53 -12.18 -8.75
CA GLY A 56 -6.46 -13.33 -8.64
C GLY A 56 -6.42 -14.05 -7.29
N PHE A 57 -5.22 -14.35 -6.77
CA PHE A 57 -5.05 -15.00 -5.46
C PHE A 57 -5.68 -14.20 -4.30
N ILE A 58 -5.57 -12.86 -4.32
CA ILE A 58 -6.13 -12.01 -3.27
C ILE A 58 -7.65 -12.01 -3.37
N TYR A 59 -8.22 -11.93 -4.57
CA TYR A 59 -9.67 -11.94 -4.77
C TYR A 59 -10.30 -13.28 -4.39
N GLU A 60 -9.71 -14.40 -4.82
CA GLU A 60 -10.16 -15.75 -4.44
C GLU A 60 -10.06 -15.99 -2.93
N SER A 61 -9.01 -15.45 -2.29
CA SER A 61 -8.86 -15.54 -0.84
C SER A 61 -9.89 -14.64 -0.14
N ALA A 62 -10.17 -13.45 -0.67
CA ALA A 62 -11.12 -12.53 -0.07
C ALA A 62 -12.53 -13.10 0.01
N GLU A 63 -12.96 -13.90 -0.97
CA GLU A 63 -14.21 -14.66 -0.90
C GLU A 63 -14.23 -15.62 0.30
N LYS A 64 -13.16 -16.41 0.49
CA LYS A 64 -13.08 -17.40 1.57
C LYS A 64 -12.99 -16.78 2.97
N PHE A 65 -12.28 -15.67 3.09
CA PHE A 65 -12.08 -14.96 4.36
C PHE A 65 -13.09 -13.85 4.60
N GLN A 66 -14.03 -13.66 3.67
CA GLN A 66 -15.00 -12.56 3.67
C GLN A 66 -14.34 -11.19 3.90
N ALA A 67 -13.22 -10.99 3.20
CA ALA A 67 -12.32 -9.86 3.40
C ALA A 67 -12.70 -8.66 2.54
N LEU A 68 -12.44 -7.46 3.07
CA LEU A 68 -12.39 -6.24 2.27
C LEU A 68 -11.09 -6.22 1.48
N VAL A 69 -11.14 -5.98 0.17
CA VAL A 69 -9.92 -5.77 -0.61
C VAL A 69 -9.69 -4.28 -0.84
N LEU A 70 -8.54 -3.79 -0.38
CA LEU A 70 -8.13 -2.39 -0.45
C LEU A 70 -6.78 -2.31 -1.16
N LEU A 71 -6.70 -1.57 -2.26
CA LEU A 71 -5.46 -1.32 -2.98
C LEU A 71 -5.18 0.18 -2.94
N VAL A 72 -3.97 0.57 -2.56
CA VAL A 72 -3.57 1.99 -2.54
C VAL A 72 -2.49 2.21 -3.58
N GLU A 73 -2.70 3.18 -4.46
CA GLU A 73 -1.71 3.55 -5.46
C GLU A 73 -0.51 4.21 -4.78
N HIS A 74 0.69 3.91 -5.28
CA HIS A 74 1.91 4.51 -4.76
C HIS A 74 1.99 5.98 -5.16
N ARG A 75 2.41 6.86 -4.25
CA ARG A 75 2.72 8.26 -4.59
C ARG A 75 3.69 8.32 -5.77
N TYR A 76 3.51 9.28 -6.67
CA TYR A 76 4.25 9.49 -7.92
C TYR A 76 3.99 8.47 -9.06
N TYR A 77 3.09 7.52 -8.86
CA TYR A 77 2.67 6.59 -9.92
C TYR A 77 1.20 6.79 -10.27
N GLY A 78 0.84 6.43 -11.50
CA GLY A 78 -0.53 6.57 -12.02
C GLY A 78 -1.06 7.99 -11.89
N GLU A 79 -2.16 8.14 -11.15
CA GLU A 79 -2.84 9.43 -10.94
C GLU A 79 -2.47 10.07 -9.60
N SER A 80 -1.71 9.38 -8.77
CA SER A 80 -1.30 9.80 -7.43
C SER A 80 -0.07 10.71 -7.47
N LEU A 81 -0.18 11.85 -8.16
CA LEU A 81 0.93 12.76 -8.46
C LEU A 81 0.90 14.02 -7.57
N PRO A 82 1.83 14.19 -6.61
CA PRO A 82 1.76 15.31 -5.66
C PRO A 82 1.82 16.70 -6.28
N PHE A 83 2.51 16.84 -7.41
CA PHE A 83 2.62 18.08 -8.18
C PHE A 83 2.11 17.93 -9.62
N GLY A 84 1.20 16.98 -9.85
CA GLY A 84 0.71 16.64 -11.19
C GLY A 84 1.86 16.28 -12.14
N ALA A 85 1.84 16.79 -13.36
CA ALA A 85 2.89 16.55 -14.37
C ALA A 85 4.30 17.01 -13.94
N ALA A 86 4.41 17.93 -12.98
CA ALA A 86 5.69 18.43 -12.48
C ALA A 86 6.30 17.54 -11.36
N SER A 87 5.64 16.44 -10.98
CA SER A 87 6.08 15.62 -9.84
C SER A 87 7.51 15.09 -9.99
N LEU A 88 7.93 14.73 -11.20
CA LEU A 88 9.27 14.19 -11.47
C LEU A 88 10.19 15.17 -12.21
N SER A 89 9.80 16.44 -12.35
CA SER A 89 10.55 17.40 -13.18
C SER A 89 11.75 18.06 -12.48
N HIS A 90 11.75 18.12 -11.14
CA HIS A 90 12.79 18.83 -10.39
C HIS A 90 13.06 18.15 -9.03
N PRO A 91 14.26 18.25 -8.43
CA PRO A 91 14.53 17.74 -7.08
C PRO A 91 13.56 18.26 -6.00
N ASN A 92 13.14 19.52 -6.11
CA ASN A 92 12.19 20.12 -5.17
C ASN A 92 10.78 19.52 -5.25
N THR A 93 10.41 18.85 -6.36
CA THR A 93 9.12 18.18 -6.52
C THR A 93 9.23 16.68 -6.38
N SER A 94 10.34 16.07 -6.80
CA SER A 94 10.60 14.62 -6.68
C SER A 94 11.12 14.21 -5.29
N GLY A 95 11.55 15.16 -4.47
CA GLY A 95 12.11 14.90 -3.13
C GLY A 95 11.16 14.22 -2.13
N TYR A 96 9.85 14.18 -2.40
CA TYR A 96 8.89 13.48 -1.55
C TYR A 96 8.57 12.04 -2.03
N LEU A 97 9.29 11.55 -3.05
CA LEU A 97 9.23 10.15 -3.48
C LEU A 97 10.22 9.32 -2.65
N SER A 98 9.74 8.77 -1.53
CA SER A 98 10.50 7.79 -0.73
C SER A 98 9.60 6.64 -0.26
N VAL A 99 10.24 5.55 0.16
CA VAL A 99 9.54 4.39 0.73
C VAL A 99 8.81 4.79 2.01
N GLU A 100 9.46 5.55 2.89
CA GLU A 100 8.91 5.97 4.17
C GLU A 100 7.62 6.80 3.99
N GLN A 101 7.65 7.72 3.03
CA GLN A 101 6.51 8.57 2.67
C GLN A 101 5.34 7.74 2.10
N ALA A 102 5.63 6.74 1.26
CA ALA A 102 4.61 5.83 0.74
C ALA A 102 4.02 4.91 1.83
N LEU A 103 4.83 4.43 2.77
CA LEU A 103 4.32 3.66 3.90
C LEU A 103 3.41 4.50 4.81
N ALA A 104 3.74 5.77 5.03
CA ALA A 104 2.90 6.69 5.78
C ALA A 104 1.56 6.95 5.06
N ASP A 105 1.58 7.14 3.74
CA ASP A 105 0.35 7.21 2.92
C ASP A 105 -0.55 5.97 3.11
N PHE A 106 0.04 4.77 3.10
CA PHE A 106 -0.69 3.52 3.29
C PHE A 106 -1.35 3.45 4.67
N VAL A 107 -0.60 3.82 5.72
CA VAL A 107 -1.12 3.84 7.09
C VAL A 107 -2.28 4.82 7.22
N ASP A 108 -2.14 6.00 6.63
CA ASP A 108 -3.19 7.01 6.64
C ASP A 108 -4.47 6.48 5.98
N VAL A 109 -4.37 5.84 4.81
CA VAL A 109 -5.54 5.26 4.12
C VAL A 109 -6.15 4.10 4.91
N ILE A 110 -5.33 3.20 5.47
CA ILE A 110 -5.81 2.11 6.33
C ILE A 110 -6.59 2.68 7.51
N GLN A 111 -6.04 3.70 8.19
CA GLN A 111 -6.71 4.33 9.32
C GLN A 111 -8.05 4.95 8.92
N PHE A 112 -8.09 5.64 7.79
CA PHE A 112 -9.35 6.20 7.27
C PHE A 112 -10.41 5.14 7.04
N ILE A 113 -10.06 4.00 6.44
CA ILE A 113 -11.03 2.93 6.20
C ILE A 113 -11.49 2.30 7.52
N GLN A 114 -10.60 2.14 8.50
CA GLN A 114 -10.95 1.66 9.84
C GLN A 114 -11.92 2.61 10.55
N ASP A 115 -11.63 3.91 10.55
CA ASP A 115 -12.46 4.93 11.21
C ASP A 115 -13.86 5.04 10.57
N GLN A 116 -13.95 4.88 9.24
CA GLN A 116 -15.23 4.81 8.53
C GLN A 116 -16.04 3.56 8.91
N SER A 117 -15.37 2.42 9.12
CA SER A 117 -16.02 1.18 9.56
C SER A 117 -16.54 1.29 11.01
N GLU A 118 -15.72 1.83 11.92
CA GLU A 118 -16.09 2.07 13.32
C GLU A 118 -17.32 2.98 13.42
N THR A 119 -17.41 4.01 12.56
CA THR A 119 -18.58 4.90 12.52
C THR A 119 -19.86 4.17 12.10
N LYS A 120 -19.76 3.22 11.16
CA LYS A 120 -20.92 2.45 10.67
C LYS A 120 -21.38 1.38 11.64
N LEU A 121 -20.42 0.74 12.30
CA LEU A 121 -20.66 -0.41 13.15
C LEU A 121 -20.94 0.02 14.61
N GLY A 122 -20.21 1.01 15.13
CA GLY A 122 -20.37 1.58 16.47
C GLY A 122 -19.07 1.60 17.28
N SER A 123 -19.05 2.32 18.40
CA SER A 123 -17.84 2.56 19.22
C SER A 123 -17.35 1.37 20.05
N LYS A 124 -18.05 0.23 20.03
CA LYS A 124 -17.65 -1.01 20.74
C LYS A 124 -16.85 -1.98 19.87
N TYR A 125 -16.64 -1.66 18.59
CA TYR A 125 -16.04 -2.57 17.63
C TYR A 125 -14.53 -2.57 17.73
N ARG A 126 -13.94 -3.77 17.63
CA ARG A 126 -12.50 -3.92 17.43
C ARG A 126 -12.15 -3.63 15.98
N ARG A 127 -10.99 -2.98 15.77
CA ARG A 127 -10.46 -2.73 14.42
C ARG A 127 -10.30 -4.02 13.64
N HIS A 128 -10.59 -3.95 12.34
CA HIS A 128 -10.44 -5.08 11.42
C HIS A 128 -8.96 -5.47 11.29
N PRO A 129 -8.59 -6.76 11.35
CA PRO A 129 -7.21 -7.15 11.11
C PRO A 129 -6.82 -6.87 9.64
N VAL A 130 -5.67 -6.25 9.43
CA VAL A 130 -5.13 -5.92 8.11
C VAL A 130 -3.98 -6.85 7.77
N ILE A 131 -4.07 -7.51 6.62
CA ILE A 131 -2.98 -8.31 6.04
C ILE A 131 -2.48 -7.59 4.80
N ALA A 132 -1.18 -7.23 4.79
CA ALA A 132 -0.56 -6.57 3.65
C ALA A 132 -0.11 -7.59 2.59
N PHE A 133 -0.28 -7.24 1.33
CA PHE A 133 0.12 -8.04 0.18
C PHE A 133 0.92 -7.17 -0.77
N GLY A 134 1.89 -7.78 -1.46
CA GLY A 134 2.58 -7.12 -2.56
C GLY A 134 3.51 -8.06 -3.30
N GLY A 135 3.74 -7.76 -4.57
CA GLY A 135 4.71 -8.44 -5.43
C GLY A 135 5.90 -7.53 -5.75
N SER A 136 7.09 -8.09 -5.95
CA SER A 136 8.29 -7.30 -6.34
C SER A 136 8.59 -6.20 -5.29
N TYR A 137 8.76 -4.94 -5.69
CA TYR A 137 8.87 -3.79 -4.78
C TYR A 137 7.62 -3.63 -3.91
N GLY A 138 6.41 -3.93 -4.41
CA GLY A 138 5.20 -4.01 -3.58
C GLY A 138 5.33 -5.02 -2.45
N GLY A 139 6.02 -6.14 -2.69
CA GLY A 139 6.32 -7.13 -1.65
C GLY A 139 7.30 -6.59 -0.60
N MET A 140 8.28 -5.80 -1.02
CA MET A 140 9.16 -5.09 -0.08
C MET A 140 8.37 -4.08 0.76
N LEU A 141 7.45 -3.34 0.14
CA LEU A 141 6.55 -2.41 0.82
C LEU A 141 5.66 -3.13 1.84
N ALA A 142 5.05 -4.26 1.48
CA ALA A 142 4.25 -5.06 2.41
C ALA A 142 5.06 -5.54 3.61
N PHE A 143 6.30 -6.01 3.36
CA PHE A 143 7.24 -6.41 4.41
C PHE A 143 7.59 -5.23 5.33
N TYR A 144 7.98 -4.08 4.77
CA TYR A 144 8.34 -2.90 5.56
C TYR A 144 7.15 -2.32 6.31
N LEU A 145 5.95 -2.32 5.71
CA LEU A 145 4.72 -1.86 6.34
C LEU A 145 4.44 -2.68 7.61
N ARG A 146 4.53 -4.02 7.52
CA ARG A 146 4.38 -4.89 8.70
C ARG A 146 5.48 -4.67 9.73
N MET A 147 6.73 -4.49 9.32
CA MET A 147 7.84 -4.26 10.25
C MET A 147 7.73 -2.92 10.99
N LYS A 148 7.36 -1.85 10.29
CA LYS A 148 7.35 -0.47 10.82
C LYS A 148 6.03 -0.10 11.49
N TYR A 149 4.92 -0.66 11.02
CA TYR A 149 3.57 -0.38 11.54
C TYR A 149 2.84 -1.65 11.98
N PRO A 150 3.41 -2.45 12.90
CA PRO A 150 2.83 -3.72 13.33
C PRO A 150 1.50 -3.57 14.10
N HIS A 151 1.20 -2.35 14.56
CA HIS A 151 -0.06 -1.97 15.21
C HIS A 151 -1.19 -1.74 14.19
N MET A 152 -0.85 -1.44 12.93
CA MET A 152 -1.81 -1.25 11.84
C MET A 152 -2.00 -2.51 11.00
N VAL A 153 -0.91 -3.26 10.77
CA VAL A 153 -0.91 -4.45 9.90
C VAL A 153 -0.46 -5.68 10.68
N GLN A 154 -1.33 -6.70 10.77
CA GLN A 154 -1.09 -7.91 11.57
C GLN A 154 -0.20 -8.94 10.88
N GLY A 155 -0.16 -8.95 9.55
CA GLY A 155 0.69 -9.86 8.77
C GLY A 155 0.99 -9.32 7.38
N ALA A 156 2.00 -9.90 6.71
CA ALA A 156 2.35 -9.52 5.34
C ALA A 156 2.70 -10.76 4.48
N LEU A 157 2.21 -10.78 3.25
CA LEU A 157 2.62 -11.69 2.21
C LEU A 157 3.49 -10.92 1.20
N ALA A 158 4.81 -11.04 1.36
CA ALA A 158 5.81 -10.38 0.53
C ALA A 158 6.25 -11.30 -0.62
N SER A 159 5.48 -11.32 -1.71
CA SER A 159 5.71 -12.23 -2.84
C SER A 159 6.87 -11.76 -3.72
N SER A 160 7.87 -12.63 -3.91
CA SER A 160 9.04 -12.37 -4.76
C SER A 160 9.72 -11.02 -4.46
N ALA A 161 9.76 -10.63 -3.19
CA ALA A 161 10.34 -9.37 -2.73
C ALA A 161 11.88 -9.48 -2.64
N PRO A 162 12.65 -8.71 -3.43
CA PRO A 162 14.10 -8.83 -3.47
C PRO A 162 14.79 -8.05 -2.32
N LEU A 163 14.43 -8.36 -1.06
CA LEU A 163 14.89 -7.63 0.14
C LEU A 163 16.42 -7.55 0.26
N PHE A 164 17.13 -8.61 -0.14
CA PHE A 164 18.60 -8.67 -0.08
C PHE A 164 19.31 -8.19 -1.35
N GLN A 165 18.56 -7.82 -2.40
CA GLN A 165 19.16 -7.30 -3.64
C GLN A 165 19.58 -5.83 -3.52
N MET A 166 19.32 -5.21 -2.37
CA MET A 166 19.69 -3.83 -2.06
C MET A 166 20.91 -3.79 -1.13
N ASN A 167 21.62 -2.66 -1.12
CA ASN A 167 22.68 -2.34 -0.15
C ASN A 167 23.84 -3.36 -0.07
N GLY A 168 24.17 -4.04 -1.18
CA GLY A 168 25.30 -4.96 -1.24
C GLY A 168 25.13 -6.24 -0.40
N MET A 169 23.90 -6.58 0.00
CA MET A 169 23.60 -7.80 0.77
C MET A 169 23.64 -9.07 -0.10
N ALA A 170 23.71 -8.94 -1.43
CA ALA A 170 23.87 -10.04 -2.38
C ALA A 170 24.94 -9.70 -3.44
N PRO A 171 25.61 -10.72 -4.04
CA PRO A 171 26.52 -10.50 -5.16
C PRO A 171 25.84 -9.80 -6.34
N CYS A 172 26.52 -8.85 -6.98
CA CYS A 172 25.96 -8.05 -8.07
C CYS A 172 25.53 -8.88 -9.30
N ASP A 173 26.16 -10.04 -9.52
CA ASP A 173 25.90 -10.91 -10.67
C ASP A 173 24.83 -11.98 -10.41
N ILE A 174 24.23 -12.03 -9.21
CA ILE A 174 23.32 -13.12 -8.81
C ILE A 174 22.06 -13.18 -9.67
N PHE A 175 21.53 -12.02 -10.08
CA PHE A 175 20.35 -11.94 -10.93
C PHE A 175 20.61 -12.59 -12.29
N TYR A 176 21.67 -12.17 -12.99
CA TYR A 176 22.02 -12.72 -14.29
C TYR A 176 22.40 -14.20 -14.22
N LYS A 177 23.10 -14.62 -13.16
CA LYS A 177 23.37 -16.04 -12.90
C LYS A 177 22.10 -16.88 -12.75
N ALA A 178 21.01 -16.32 -12.22
CA ALA A 178 19.75 -17.03 -12.12
C ALA A 178 19.03 -17.12 -13.48
N VAL A 179 19.14 -16.10 -14.33
CA VAL A 179 18.49 -16.05 -15.65
C VAL A 179 19.16 -16.96 -16.68
N THR A 180 20.49 -17.05 -16.69
CA THR A 180 21.26 -17.74 -17.75
C THR A 180 21.43 -19.25 -17.53
N LYS A 181 20.85 -19.83 -16.47
CA LYS A 181 20.98 -21.26 -16.20
C LYS A 181 20.21 -22.14 -17.17
#